data_AF-N6VKW9-F1
#
_entry.id   AF-N6VKW9-F1
#
_cell.length_a   1.000
_cell.length_b   1.000
_cell.length_c   1.000
_cell.angle_alpha   90.00
_cell.angle_beta   90.00
_cell.angle_gamma   90.00
#
_symmetry.space_group_name_H-M   'P 1'
#
loop_
_entity.id
_entity.type
_entity.pdbx_description
1 polymer ?
#
loop_
_entity_poly.entity_id
_entity_poly.type
_entity_poly.pdbx_seq_one_letter_code
_entity_poly.pdbx_strand_id
1 'polypeptide(L)'
;MSVVQYGDNSFASRANVLDNNLIDRDWAMTKFVAAVKGLAQVVDYESNMLESSGIPDYEEINLCKIRGLRDLNKSIGDIKRYMNEDIENEVENLLSDLQEKLHRNSELLQTHLDAVNDLSQAMQGTAARTKETP
;
A
#
# COMPACT_ATOMS: atom_id res chain seq x y z
N MET A 1 -1.89 -59.02 33.29
CA MET A 1 -2.77 -58.41 32.27
C MET A 1 -2.28 -56.98 32.08
N SER A 2 -1.70 -56.67 30.91
CA SER A 2 -1.20 -55.32 30.61
C SER A 2 -2.26 -54.59 29.80
N VAL A 3 -2.89 -53.57 30.39
CA VAL A 3 -3.89 -52.74 29.71
C VAL A 3 -3.13 -51.72 28.88
N VAL A 4 -3.11 -51.93 27.56
CA VAL A 4 -2.59 -50.95 26.62
C VAL A 4 -3.57 -49.78 26.57
N GLN A 5 -3.22 -48.66 27.22
CA GLN A 5 -3.90 -47.39 27.03
C GLN A 5 -3.44 -46.81 25.69
N TYR A 6 -4.23 -47.04 24.63
CA TYR A 6 -4.19 -46.20 23.42
C TYR A 6 -4.87 -44.88 23.76
N GLY A 7 -4.11 -44.00 24.42
CA GLY A 7 -4.49 -42.62 24.66
C GLY A 7 -4.57 -41.85 23.35
N ASP A 8 -5.70 -41.16 23.19
CA ASP A 8 -6.18 -40.38 22.06
C ASP A 8 -5.31 -39.14 21.72
N ASN A 9 -4.02 -39.34 21.45
CA ASN A 9 -3.07 -38.28 21.10
C ASN A 9 -3.32 -37.68 19.70
N SER A 10 -4.20 -38.27 18.90
CA SER A 10 -4.51 -37.80 17.54
C SER A 10 -5.43 -36.58 17.54
N PHE A 11 -6.42 -36.53 18.44
CA PHE A 11 -7.38 -35.43 18.48
C PHE A 11 -6.76 -34.14 19.04
N ALA A 12 -6.00 -34.24 20.13
CA ALA A 12 -5.29 -33.11 20.72
C ALA A 12 -4.23 -32.51 19.77
N SER A 13 -3.53 -33.36 19.01
CA SER A 13 -2.55 -32.90 18.01
C SER A 13 -3.23 -32.17 16.85
N ARG A 14 -4.40 -32.63 16.41
CA ARG A 14 -5.18 -31.95 15.35
C ARG A 14 -5.76 -30.63 15.81
N ALA A 15 -6.28 -30.55 17.04
CA ALA A 15 -6.80 -29.31 17.62
C ALA A 15 -5.69 -28.23 17.73
N ASN A 16 -4.51 -28.60 18.25
CA ASN A 16 -3.37 -27.68 18.33
C ASN A 16 -2.89 -27.18 16.95
N VAL A 17 -2.98 -28.01 15.90
CA VAL A 17 -2.61 -27.59 14.54
C VAL A 17 -3.66 -26.64 13.94
N LEU A 18 -4.95 -26.84 14.23
CA LEU A 18 -6.02 -25.92 13.82
C LEU A 18 -5.88 -24.54 14.48
N ASP A 19 -5.62 -24.51 15.80
CA ASP A 19 -5.48 -23.25 16.54
C ASP A 19 -4.24 -22.45 16.10
N ASN A 20 -3.10 -23.10 15.87
CA ASN A 20 -1.90 -22.42 15.37
C ASN A 20 -2.11 -21.84 13.95
N ASN A 21 -2.83 -22.55 13.08
CA ASN A 21 -3.14 -22.02 11.74
C ASN A 21 -4.07 -20.80 11.77
N LEU A 22 -5.01 -20.73 12.73
CA LEU A 22 -5.87 -19.57 12.92
C LEU A 22 -5.08 -18.36 13.44
N ILE A 23 -4.19 -18.57 14.40
CA ILE A 23 -3.31 -17.51 14.92
C ILE A 23 -2.37 -16.98 13.83
N ASP A 24 -1.76 -17.88 13.05
CA ASP A 24 -0.86 -17.49 11.96
C ASP A 24 -1.57 -16.72 10.86
N ARG A 25 -2.81 -17.11 10.53
CA ARG A 25 -3.68 -16.39 9.59
C ARG A 25 -4.02 -15.00 10.09
N ASP A 26 -4.51 -14.88 11.31
CA ASP A 26 -4.93 -13.58 11.88
C ASP A 26 -3.73 -12.63 11.99
N TRP A 27 -2.55 -13.17 12.30
CA TRP A 27 -1.29 -12.43 12.28
C TRP A 27 -0.88 -11.98 10.87
N ALA A 28 -0.99 -12.85 9.87
CA ALA A 28 -0.74 -12.51 8.48
C ALA A 28 -1.69 -11.40 8.01
N MET A 29 -2.97 -11.49 8.36
CA MET A 29 -3.99 -10.48 8.05
C MET A 29 -3.68 -9.14 8.71
N THR A 30 -3.34 -9.15 9.99
CA THR A 30 -2.95 -7.94 10.74
C THR A 30 -1.78 -7.22 10.07
N LYS A 31 -0.75 -7.96 9.64
CA LYS A 31 0.41 -7.37 8.94
C LYS A 31 0.03 -6.73 7.62
N PHE A 32 -0.83 -7.37 6.84
CA PHE A 32 -1.30 -6.83 5.57
C PHE A 32 -2.12 -5.57 5.75
N VAL A 33 -3.09 -5.59 6.67
CA VAL A 33 -3.90 -4.42 7.00
C VAL A 33 -3.00 -3.25 7.42
N ALA A 34 -1.99 -3.52 8.25
CA ALA A 34 -1.03 -2.49 8.67
C ALA A 34 -0.20 -1.96 7.48
N ALA A 35 0.25 -2.82 6.58
CA ALA A 35 1.00 -2.42 5.39
C ALA A 35 0.17 -1.59 4.42
N VAL A 36 -1.07 -2.00 4.13
CA VAL A 36 -2.01 -1.26 3.27
C VAL A 36 -2.30 0.11 3.88
N LYS A 37 -2.69 0.16 5.16
CA LYS A 37 -3.05 1.43 5.82
C LYS A 37 -1.84 2.36 5.92
N GLY A 38 -0.66 1.84 6.24
CA GLY A 38 0.56 2.63 6.30
C GLY A 38 0.91 3.25 4.95
N LEU A 39 0.82 2.47 3.86
CA LEU A 39 1.05 2.99 2.52
C LEU A 39 -0.02 4.01 2.10
N ALA A 40 -1.29 3.74 2.39
CA ALA A 40 -2.39 4.67 2.11
C ALA A 40 -2.19 6.02 2.81
N GLN A 41 -1.76 6.02 4.07
CA GLN A 41 -1.48 7.24 4.83
C GLN A 41 -0.37 8.09 4.21
N VAL A 42 0.70 7.44 3.71
CA VAL A 42 1.80 8.15 3.03
C VAL A 42 1.32 8.77 1.72
N VAL A 43 0.50 8.05 0.96
CA VAL A 43 -0.10 8.53 -0.30
C VAL A 43 -1.07 9.69 -0.04
N ASP A 44 -1.90 9.58 0.98
CA ASP A 44 -2.82 10.65 1.40
C ASP A 44 -2.04 11.90 1.85
N TYR A 45 -0.98 11.71 2.63
CA TYR A 45 -0.11 12.81 3.06
C TYR A 45 0.49 13.55 1.86
N GLU A 46 1.06 12.82 0.88
CA GLU A 46 1.62 13.43 -0.32
C GLU A 46 0.56 14.17 -1.13
N SER A 47 -0.62 13.57 -1.32
CA SER A 47 -1.73 14.20 -2.05
C SER A 47 -2.16 15.50 -1.38
N ASN A 48 -2.30 15.50 -0.05
CA ASN A 48 -2.62 16.70 0.71
C ASN A 48 -1.54 17.78 0.56
N MET A 49 -0.26 17.41 0.54
CA MET A 49 0.85 18.36 0.35
C MET A 49 0.85 18.96 -1.07
N LEU A 50 0.53 18.15 -2.09
CA LEU A 50 0.39 18.60 -3.47
C LEU A 50 -0.79 19.57 -3.64
N GLU A 51 -1.90 19.33 -2.94
CA GLU A 51 -3.08 20.21 -2.96
C GLU A 51 -2.87 21.50 -2.18
N SER A 52 -2.23 21.42 -1.00
CA SER A 52 -2.02 22.56 -0.11
C SER A 52 -0.85 23.47 -0.52
N SER A 53 -0.19 23.18 -1.66
CA SER A 53 1.06 23.84 -2.07
C SER A 53 2.13 23.80 -0.97
N GLY A 54 2.18 22.71 -0.20
CA GLY A 54 3.18 22.50 0.83
C GLY A 54 4.58 22.31 0.23
N ILE A 55 5.62 22.41 1.06
CA ILE A 55 6.98 22.04 0.71
C ILE A 55 7.31 20.74 1.46
N PRO A 56 6.84 19.59 1.00
CA PRO A 56 7.14 18.33 1.67
C PRO A 56 8.56 17.87 1.37
N ASP A 57 9.08 17.05 2.27
CA ASP A 57 10.27 16.24 2.01
C ASP A 57 9.89 15.05 1.11
N TYR A 58 9.98 15.27 -0.20
CA TYR A 58 9.66 14.24 -1.20
C TYR A 58 10.64 13.06 -1.15
N GLU A 59 11.86 13.22 -0.63
CA GLU A 59 12.81 12.12 -0.49
C GLU A 59 12.33 11.15 0.60
N GLU A 60 11.94 11.67 1.77
CA GLU A 60 11.40 10.86 2.85
C GLU A 60 10.05 10.22 2.46
N ILE A 61 9.17 10.94 1.78
CA ILE A 61 7.91 10.39 1.27
C ILE A 61 8.17 9.21 0.32
N ASN A 62 9.08 9.37 -0.65
CA ASN A 62 9.41 8.32 -1.60
C ASN A 62 10.01 7.09 -0.91
N LEU A 63 10.88 7.32 0.07
CA LEU A 63 11.46 6.26 0.88
C LEU A 63 10.39 5.48 1.66
N CYS A 64 9.43 6.20 2.25
CA CYS A 64 8.27 5.60 2.91
C CYS A 64 7.39 4.80 1.94
N LYS A 65 7.13 5.31 0.73
CA LYS A 65 6.40 4.57 -0.33
C LYS A 65 7.12 3.28 -0.71
N ILE A 66 8.44 3.33 -0.93
CA ILE A 66 9.25 2.14 -1.29
C ILE A 66 9.20 1.08 -0.17
N ARG A 67 9.33 1.50 1.09
CA ARG A 67 9.22 0.62 2.26
C ARG A 67 7.81 0.02 2.36
N GLY A 68 6.78 0.85 2.27
CA GLY A 68 5.37 0.43 2.33
C GLY A 68 5.02 -0.57 1.24
N LEU A 69 5.45 -0.34 0.00
CA LEU A 69 5.26 -1.28 -1.11
C LEU A 69 5.98 -2.62 -0.88
N ARG A 70 7.19 -2.59 -0.31
CA ARG A 70 7.91 -3.81 0.05
C ARG A 70 7.17 -4.60 1.12
N ASP A 71 6.70 -3.94 2.16
CA ASP A 71 5.97 -4.57 3.26
C ASP A 71 4.62 -5.12 2.80
N LEU A 72 3.91 -4.38 1.94
CA LEU A 72 2.68 -4.82 1.30
C LEU A 72 2.93 -6.09 0.47
N ASN A 73 3.91 -6.07 -0.43
CA ASN A 73 4.24 -7.24 -1.26
C ASN A 73 4.60 -8.47 -0.42
N LYS A 74 5.34 -8.28 0.68
CA LYS A 74 5.68 -9.37 1.59
C LYS A 74 4.43 -9.92 2.29
N SER A 75 3.59 -9.05 2.85
CA SER A 75 2.37 -9.44 3.56
C SER A 75 1.34 -10.14 2.66
N ILE A 76 1.21 -9.75 1.39
CA ILE A 76 0.42 -10.47 0.39
C ILE A 76 0.93 -11.90 0.23
N GLY A 77 2.26 -12.09 0.17
CA GLY A 77 2.88 -13.41 0.12
C GLY A 77 2.54 -14.28 1.33
N ASP A 78 2.47 -13.68 2.52
CA ASP A 78 2.12 -14.37 3.76
C ASP A 78 0.64 -14.79 3.77
N ILE A 79 -0.27 -13.92 3.32
CA ILE A 79 -1.73 -14.18 3.32
C ILE A 79 -2.16 -15.19 2.27
N LYS A 80 -1.47 -15.27 1.12
CA LYS A 80 -1.81 -16.21 0.04
C LYS A 80 -2.02 -17.66 0.49
N ARG A 81 -1.39 -18.08 1.59
CA ARG A 81 -1.50 -19.42 2.16
C ARG A 81 -2.84 -19.69 2.85
N TYR A 82 -3.57 -18.65 3.21
CA TYR A 82 -4.80 -18.71 4.00
C TYR A 82 -6.02 -18.24 3.20
N MET A 83 -5.86 -17.97 1.90
CA MET A 83 -6.89 -17.42 1.04
C MET A 83 -8.17 -18.25 1.02
N ASN A 84 -9.28 -17.59 1.32
CA ASN A 84 -10.65 -18.07 1.20
C ASN A 84 -11.53 -16.89 0.75
N GLU A 85 -12.79 -17.15 0.39
CA GLU A 85 -13.69 -16.13 -0.16
C GLU A 85 -13.82 -14.90 0.76
N ASP A 86 -13.92 -15.09 2.07
CA ASP A 86 -14.04 -13.99 3.04
C ASP A 86 -12.78 -13.11 3.06
N ILE A 87 -11.60 -13.73 3.09
CA ILE A 87 -10.31 -13.01 3.10
C ILE A 87 -10.04 -12.36 1.75
N GLU A 88 -10.41 -13.00 0.65
CA GLU A 88 -10.29 -12.42 -0.69
C GLU A 88 -11.11 -11.14 -0.80
N ASN A 89 -12.37 -11.16 -0.35
CA ASN A 89 -13.22 -9.98 -0.31
C ASN A 89 -12.64 -8.86 0.58
N GLU A 90 -12.10 -9.19 1.75
CA GLU A 90 -11.49 -8.19 2.63
C GLU A 90 -10.22 -7.59 2.03
N VAL A 91 -9.36 -8.42 1.45
CA VAL A 91 -8.14 -8.00 0.74
C VAL A 91 -8.48 -7.11 -0.45
N GLU A 92 -9.47 -7.49 -1.26
CA GLU A 92 -9.93 -6.70 -2.40
C GLU A 92 -10.40 -5.31 -1.96
N ASN A 93 -11.30 -5.25 -0.96
CA ASN A 93 -11.80 -3.97 -0.44
C ASN A 93 -10.67 -3.04 0.04
N LEU A 94 -9.68 -3.58 0.74
CA LEU A 94 -8.53 -2.82 1.25
C LEU A 94 -7.61 -2.33 0.11
N LEU A 95 -7.41 -3.15 -0.93
CA LEU A 95 -6.61 -2.76 -2.08
C LEU A 95 -7.33 -1.76 -2.98
N SER A 96 -8.66 -1.83 -3.08
CA SER A 96 -9.46 -0.86 -3.82
C SER A 96 -9.36 0.54 -3.24
N ASP A 97 -9.45 0.71 -1.92
CA ASP A 97 -9.25 2.01 -1.25
C ASP A 97 -7.84 2.58 -1.54
N LEU A 98 -6.81 1.74 -1.41
CA LEU A 98 -5.45 2.15 -1.71
C LEU A 98 -5.28 2.54 -3.20
N GLN A 99 -5.91 1.79 -4.11
CA GLN A 99 -5.87 2.07 -5.54
C GLN A 99 -6.50 3.43 -5.86
N GLU A 100 -7.65 3.75 -5.27
CA GLU A 100 -8.32 5.04 -5.45
C GLU A 100 -7.42 6.19 -5.00
N LYS A 101 -6.78 6.06 -3.84
CA LYS A 101 -5.85 7.08 -3.31
C LYS A 101 -4.63 7.27 -4.19
N LEU A 102 -4.03 6.18 -4.67
CA LEU A 102 -2.92 6.25 -5.62
C LEU A 102 -3.34 6.91 -6.94
N HIS A 103 -4.54 6.63 -7.42
CA HIS A 103 -5.08 7.23 -8.63
C HIS A 103 -5.21 8.75 -8.47
N ARG A 104 -5.86 9.21 -7.40
CA ARG A 104 -5.96 10.64 -7.08
C ARG A 104 -4.59 11.31 -6.98
N ASN A 105 -3.62 10.69 -6.30
CA ASN A 105 -2.25 11.21 -6.20
C ASN A 105 -1.60 11.38 -7.58
N SER A 106 -1.81 10.40 -8.47
CA SER A 106 -1.31 10.45 -9.85
C SER A 106 -1.95 11.58 -10.67
N GLU A 107 -3.25 11.81 -10.53
CA GLU A 107 -3.95 12.91 -11.22
C GLU A 107 -3.44 14.28 -10.78
N LEU A 108 -3.18 14.46 -9.49
CA LEU A 108 -2.59 15.69 -8.95
C LEU A 108 -1.19 15.94 -9.50
N LEU A 109 -0.33 14.91 -9.51
CA LEU A 109 1.00 14.99 -10.09
C LEU A 109 0.96 15.34 -11.58
N GLN A 110 0.03 14.73 -12.33
CA GLN A 110 -0.16 15.03 -13.75
C GLN A 110 -0.58 16.49 -13.96
N THR A 111 -1.54 16.98 -13.18
CA THR A 111 -2.00 18.37 -13.22
C THR A 111 -0.85 19.36 -12.98
N HIS A 112 -0.01 19.10 -11.97
CA HIS A 112 1.16 19.93 -11.68
C HIS A 112 2.20 19.89 -12.80
N LEU A 113 2.44 18.71 -13.38
CA LEU A 113 3.38 18.55 -14.48
C LEU A 113 2.92 19.30 -15.74
N ASP A 114 1.63 19.25 -16.05
CA ASP A 114 1.05 19.99 -17.17
C ASP A 114 1.16 21.51 -16.95
N ALA A 115 0.88 22.00 -15.75
CA ALA A 115 1.07 23.41 -15.40
C ALA A 115 2.53 23.88 -15.55
N VAL A 116 3.50 23.05 -15.14
CA VAL A 116 4.93 23.35 -15.31
C VAL A 116 5.32 23.37 -16.79
N ASN A 117 4.76 22.48 -17.62
CA ASN A 117 5.00 22.46 -19.06
C ASN A 117 4.45 23.73 -19.73
N ASP A 118 3.22 24.13 -19.40
CA ASP A 118 2.60 25.35 -19.92
C ASP A 118 3.41 26.60 -19.54
N LEU A 119 3.89 26.67 -18.29
CA LEU A 119 4.77 27.75 -17.83
C LEU A 119 6.09 27.76 -18.61
N SER A 120 6.71 26.60 -18.82
CA SER A 120 7.95 26.48 -19.60
C SER A 120 7.76 26.99 -21.04
N GLN A 121 6.65 26.63 -21.69
CA GLN A 121 6.33 27.10 -23.04
C GLN A 121 6.08 28.62 -23.07
N ALA A 122 5.34 29.17 -22.10
CA ALA A 122 5.10 30.60 -21.99
C ALA A 122 6.40 31.39 -21.77
N MET A 123 7.32 30.88 -20.94
CA MET A 123 8.64 31.47 -20.72
C MET A 123 9.50 31.45 -21.99
N GLN A 124 9.46 30.37 -22.77
CA GLN A 124 10.16 30.31 -24.05
C GLN A 124 9.56 31.30 -25.08
N GLY A 125 8.23 31.41 -25.15
CA GLY A 125 7.54 32.34 -26.04
C GLY A 125 7.77 33.82 -25.70
N THR A 126 7.87 34.15 -24.41
CA THR A 126 8.21 35.50 -23.95
C THR A 126 9.69 35.83 -24.17
N ALA A 127 10.60 34.88 -23.89
CA ALA A 127 12.03 35.04 -24.16
C ALA A 127 12.33 35.23 -25.66
N ALA A 128 11.59 34.56 -26.54
CA ALA A 128 11.66 34.76 -27.99
C ALA A 128 11.20 36.17 -28.40
N ARG A 129 10.10 36.68 -27.84
CA ARG A 129 9.59 38.03 -28.13
C ARG A 129 10.51 39.16 -27.66
N THR A 130 11.24 38.99 -26.55
CA THR A 130 12.23 39.98 -26.10
C THR A 130 13.48 40.09 -26.98
N LYS A 131 13.75 39.10 -27.86
CA LYS A 131 14.87 39.15 -28.81
C LYS A 131 14.52 39.83 -30.15
N GLU A 132 13.26 40.21 -30.35
CA GLU A 132 12.77 40.81 -31.61
C GLU A 132 12.49 42.32 -31.51
N THR A 133 12.79 42.98 -30.39
CA THR A 133 12.79 44.45 -30.29
C THR A 133 14.21 45.01 -30.53
N PRO A 134 14.45 45.76 -31.63
CA PRO A 134 15.72 46.44 -31.91
C PRO A 134 16.02 47.61 -30.97
#